data_AF-C6JSL9-F1
#
_entry.id   AF-C6JSL9-F1
#
_cell.length_a   1.000
_cell.length_b   1.000
_cell.length_c   1.000
_cell.angle_alpha   90.00
_cell.angle_beta   90.00
_cell.angle_gamma   90.00
#
_symmetry.space_group_name_H-M   'P 1'
#
loop_
_entity.id
_entity.type
_entity.pdbx_description
1 polymer ?
#
loop_
_entity_poly.entity_id
_entity_poly.type
_entity_poly.pdbx_seq_one_letter_code
_entity_poly.pdbx_strand_id
1 'polypeptide(L)'
;WLTIQWSVNKFCSCYEAILRRNQSGTTIQDKLNDAKKYYADLDKDKKAFALDHCWNILKGEDKWKAKMAELVELEKLAASKKKQKTTKVSRPRDEGAGNDVEVIDVGQTEPTRKRSDGIKKVKENLRRGGGEACMEALEKMWSKKEAYDKVKEKAKEDRFLATLEIEKAMLELEKKPVENEAKKSEADLMKEGKEIMLADMTSLNPMQRDWIEIMQKKILARHAEN
;
A
#
# COMPACT_ATOMS: atom_id res chain seq x y z
N TRP A 1 -9.11 -17.96 -13.97
CA TRP A 1 -8.57 -17.38 -12.72
C TRP A 1 -7.05 -17.15 -12.78
N LEU A 2 -6.23 -18.20 -12.98
CA LEU A 2 -4.75 -18.08 -13.00
C LEU A 2 -4.22 -17.06 -14.02
N THR A 3 -4.79 -17.00 -15.23
CA THR A 3 -4.41 -16.03 -16.27
C THR A 3 -4.68 -14.59 -15.85
N ILE A 4 -5.77 -14.36 -15.13
CA ILE A 4 -6.14 -13.03 -14.60
C ILE A 4 -5.14 -12.66 -13.50
N GLN A 5 -4.90 -13.56 -12.55
CA GLN A 5 -3.93 -13.34 -11.48
C GLN A 5 -2.53 -13.03 -12.04
N TRP A 6 -2.05 -13.80 -13.01
CA TRP A 6 -0.74 -13.58 -13.63
C TRP A 6 -0.66 -12.22 -14.34
N SER A 7 -1.64 -11.91 -15.19
CA SER A 7 -1.66 -10.66 -15.96
C SER A 7 -1.77 -9.43 -15.05
N VAL A 8 -2.63 -9.49 -14.03
CA VAL A 8 -2.81 -8.40 -13.06
C VAL A 8 -1.56 -8.25 -12.19
N ASN A 9 -0.95 -9.34 -11.71
CA ASN A 9 0.30 -9.27 -10.95
C ASN A 9 1.43 -8.64 -11.76
N LYS A 10 1.60 -9.07 -13.03
CA LYS A 10 2.59 -8.51 -13.95
C LYS A 10 2.35 -7.01 -14.15
N PHE A 11 1.10 -6.59 -14.36
CA PHE A 11 0.74 -5.17 -14.46
C PHE A 11 1.02 -4.39 -13.16
N CYS A 12 0.72 -4.97 -11.99
CA CYS A 12 1.04 -4.35 -10.71
C CYS A 12 2.55 -4.13 -10.54
N SER A 13 3.39 -5.10 -10.89
CA SER A 13 4.86 -4.94 -10.86
C SER A 13 5.33 -3.83 -11.80
N CYS A 14 4.69 -3.67 -12.97
CA CYS A 14 4.95 -2.56 -13.89
C CYS A 14 4.56 -1.22 -13.27
N TYR A 15 3.38 -1.14 -12.68
CA TYR A 15 2.87 0.07 -12.03
C TYR A 15 3.75 0.49 -10.84
N GLU A 16 4.20 -0.45 -10.01
CA GLU A 16 5.16 -0.18 -8.93
C GLU A 16 6.52 0.28 -9.46
N ALA A 17 7.00 -0.26 -10.58
CA ALA A 17 8.23 0.21 -11.20
C ALA A 17 8.11 1.68 -11.67
N ILE A 18 6.95 2.08 -12.21
CA ILE A 18 6.66 3.48 -12.56
C ILE A 18 6.56 4.36 -11.31
N LEU A 19 5.89 3.90 -10.24
CA LEU A 19 5.81 4.63 -8.98
C LEU A 19 7.18 4.86 -8.35
N ARG A 20 8.09 3.89 -8.42
CA ARG A 20 9.47 4.01 -7.91
C ARG A 20 10.32 5.04 -8.67
N ARG A 21 9.94 5.40 -9.91
CA ARG A 21 10.67 6.42 -10.70
C ARG A 21 10.44 7.85 -10.21
N ASN A 22 9.48 8.11 -9.32
CA ASN A 22 9.22 9.42 -8.68
C ASN A 22 9.26 10.62 -9.65
N GLN A 23 8.64 10.47 -10.83
CA GLN A 23 8.56 11.57 -11.80
C GLN A 23 7.62 12.67 -11.27
N SER A 24 8.19 13.85 -11.03
CA SER A 24 7.44 15.02 -10.54
C SER A 24 6.48 15.53 -11.62
N GLY A 25 5.28 15.95 -11.23
CA GLY A 25 4.29 16.53 -12.15
C GLY A 25 3.45 15.54 -12.98
N THR A 26 3.51 14.24 -12.69
CA THR A 26 2.69 13.22 -13.37
C THR A 26 1.39 12.91 -12.63
N THR A 27 0.28 12.94 -13.36
CA THR A 27 -1.05 12.59 -12.84
C THR A 27 -1.16 11.09 -12.58
N ILE A 28 -2.13 10.67 -11.76
CA ILE A 28 -2.42 9.24 -11.55
C ILE A 28 -2.73 8.53 -12.88
N GLN A 29 -3.44 9.20 -13.79
CA GLN A 29 -3.73 8.66 -15.13
C GLN A 29 -2.47 8.52 -15.99
N ASP A 30 -1.53 9.46 -15.91
CA ASP A 30 -0.26 9.39 -16.65
C ASP A 30 0.56 8.18 -16.19
N LYS A 31 0.62 7.95 -14.88
CA LYS A 31 1.29 6.78 -14.29
C LYS A 31 0.65 5.46 -14.71
N LEU A 32 -0.67 5.44 -14.88
CA LEU A 32 -1.38 4.25 -15.39
C LEU A 32 -1.09 4.01 -16.87
N ASN A 33 -1.11 5.06 -17.69
CA ASN A 33 -0.81 4.97 -19.11
C ASN A 33 0.64 4.51 -19.34
N ASP A 34 1.58 5.02 -18.57
CA ASP A 34 2.98 4.60 -18.62
C ASP A 34 3.17 3.16 -18.15
N ALA A 35 2.44 2.72 -17.12
CA ALA A 35 2.46 1.33 -16.70
C ALA A 35 1.89 0.38 -17.77
N LYS A 36 0.83 0.80 -18.50
CA LYS A 36 0.27 0.02 -19.61
C LYS A 36 1.23 -0.09 -20.79
N LYS A 37 1.93 1.00 -21.14
CA LYS A 37 2.99 0.99 -22.16
C LYS A 37 4.12 0.05 -21.74
N TYR A 38 4.59 0.19 -20.51
CA TYR A 38 5.65 -0.66 -19.97
C TYR A 38 5.24 -2.14 -19.91
N TYR A 39 3.97 -2.44 -19.61
CA TYR A 39 3.44 -3.80 -19.69
C TYR A 39 3.45 -4.36 -21.11
N ALA A 40 3.01 -3.57 -22.10
CA ALA A 40 3.01 -3.97 -23.50
C ALA A 40 4.43 -4.18 -24.06
N ASP A 41 5.39 -3.35 -23.65
CA ASP A 41 6.81 -3.49 -24.02
C ASP A 41 7.46 -4.76 -23.45
N LEU A 42 6.94 -5.28 -22.33
CA LEU A 42 7.39 -6.52 -21.72
C LEU A 42 6.77 -7.77 -22.37
N ASP A 43 5.72 -7.63 -23.19
CA ASP A 43 5.16 -8.74 -23.95
C ASP A 43 5.75 -8.78 -25.36
N LYS A 44 6.19 -9.98 -25.77
CA LYS A 44 6.75 -10.21 -27.11
C LYS A 44 5.75 -9.86 -28.22
N ASP A 45 4.46 -10.02 -27.92
CA ASP A 45 3.35 -9.78 -28.84
C ASP A 45 2.78 -8.35 -28.73
N LYS A 46 3.41 -7.47 -27.94
CA LYS A 46 2.95 -6.10 -27.64
C LYS A 46 1.48 -6.03 -27.19
N LYS A 47 1.02 -7.07 -26.48
CA LYS A 47 -0.37 -7.18 -26.07
C LYS A 47 -0.66 -6.13 -25.00
N ALA A 48 -1.59 -5.23 -25.29
CA ALA A 48 -2.04 -4.24 -24.31
C ALA A 48 -2.73 -4.92 -23.12
N PHE A 49 -2.55 -4.35 -21.94
CA PHE A 49 -3.26 -4.77 -20.75
C PHE A 49 -4.76 -4.47 -20.90
N ALA A 50 -5.58 -5.52 -21.01
CA ALA A 50 -7.03 -5.43 -21.24
C ALA A 50 -7.88 -5.72 -19.99
N LEU A 51 -7.25 -5.90 -18.82
CA LEU A 51 -7.92 -6.28 -17.56
C LEU A 51 -8.02 -5.12 -16.57
N ASP A 52 -8.31 -3.91 -17.09
CA ASP A 52 -8.49 -2.69 -16.29
C ASP A 52 -9.54 -2.85 -15.19
N HIS A 53 -10.69 -3.46 -15.52
CA HIS A 53 -11.78 -3.68 -14.59
C HIS A 53 -11.36 -4.58 -13.42
N CYS A 54 -10.65 -5.67 -13.70
CA CYS A 54 -10.15 -6.57 -12.67
C CYS A 54 -9.10 -5.91 -11.78
N TRP A 55 -8.20 -5.11 -12.36
CA TRP A 55 -7.21 -4.36 -11.58
C TRP A 55 -7.87 -3.31 -10.68
N ASN A 56 -8.90 -2.60 -11.17
CA ASN A 56 -9.63 -1.61 -10.38
C ASN A 56 -10.37 -2.21 -9.17
N ILE A 57 -10.90 -3.42 -9.31
CA ILE A 57 -11.53 -4.15 -8.20
C ILE A 57 -10.45 -4.63 -7.22
N LEU A 58 -9.39 -5.28 -7.73
CA LEU A 58 -8.38 -5.92 -6.90
C LEU A 58 -7.47 -4.93 -6.15
N LYS A 59 -7.20 -3.74 -6.69
CA LYS A 59 -6.34 -2.74 -6.01
C LYS A 59 -6.92 -2.21 -4.70
N GLY A 60 -8.25 -2.26 -4.55
CA GLY A 60 -8.97 -1.78 -3.36
C GLY A 60 -8.99 -2.81 -2.23
N GLU A 61 -8.95 -4.10 -2.58
CA GLU A 61 -9.06 -5.24 -1.67
C GLU A 61 -7.83 -5.39 -0.76
N ASP A 62 -8.04 -5.44 0.55
CA ASP A 62 -6.94 -5.51 1.54
C ASP A 62 -6.22 -6.86 1.51
N LYS A 63 -6.95 -7.95 1.22
CA LYS A 63 -6.35 -9.28 0.98
C LYS A 63 -5.39 -9.26 -0.21
N TRP A 64 -5.69 -8.46 -1.23
CA TRP A 64 -4.84 -8.31 -2.41
C TRP A 64 -3.60 -7.47 -2.11
N LYS A 65 -3.76 -6.36 -1.38
CA LYS A 65 -2.61 -5.54 -0.93
C LYS A 65 -1.64 -6.34 -0.06
N ALA A 66 -2.14 -7.15 0.86
CA ALA A 66 -1.33 -8.04 1.68
C ALA A 66 -0.54 -9.05 0.82
N LYS A 67 -1.22 -9.70 -0.15
CA LYS A 67 -0.58 -10.65 -1.08
C LYS A 67 0.47 -9.98 -1.97
N MET A 68 0.23 -8.74 -2.42
CA MET A 68 1.22 -7.97 -3.17
C MET A 68 2.45 -7.62 -2.32
N ALA A 69 2.26 -7.22 -1.06
CA ALA A 69 3.35 -6.96 -0.14
C ALA A 69 4.21 -8.22 0.12
N GLU A 70 3.58 -9.38 0.31
CA GLU A 70 4.26 -10.67 0.45
C GLU A 70 5.11 -11.01 -0.79
N LEU A 71 4.57 -10.81 -1.99
CA LEU A 71 5.32 -11.04 -3.24
C LEU A 71 6.52 -10.10 -3.39
N VAL A 72 6.39 -8.84 -2.97
CA VAL A 72 7.50 -7.88 -2.95
C VAL A 72 8.59 -8.28 -1.95
N GLU A 73 8.22 -8.82 -0.78
CA GLU A 73 9.19 -9.36 0.17
C GLU A 73 9.92 -10.60 -0.38
N LEU A 74 9.19 -11.51 -1.02
CA LEU A 74 9.79 -12.67 -1.69
C LEU A 74 10.76 -12.27 -2.80
N GLU A 75 10.44 -11.24 -3.59
CA GLU A 75 11.32 -10.72 -4.63
C GLU A 75 12.60 -10.09 -4.03
N LYS A 76 12.47 -9.34 -2.92
CA LYS A 76 13.63 -8.79 -2.19
C LYS A 76 14.54 -9.90 -1.62
N LEU A 77 13.95 -10.96 -1.07
CA LEU A 77 14.70 -12.12 -0.57
C LEU A 77 15.40 -12.86 -1.72
N ALA A 78 14.75 -13.01 -2.87
CA ALA A 78 15.34 -13.61 -4.06
C ALA A 78 16.49 -12.77 -4.65
N ALA A 79 16.34 -11.45 -4.70
CA ALA A 79 17.39 -10.54 -5.16
C ALA A 79 18.62 -10.54 -4.22
N SER A 80 18.40 -10.74 -2.92
CA SER A 80 19.46 -10.82 -1.91
C SER A 80 20.29 -12.12 -2.03
N LYS A 81 19.63 -13.25 -2.33
CA LYS A 81 20.30 -14.54 -2.59
C LYS A 81 21.17 -14.52 -3.86
N LYS A 82 20.82 -13.69 -4.85
CA LYS A 82 21.59 -13.57 -6.11
C LYS A 82 22.92 -12.82 -5.95
N LYS A 83 23.06 -11.98 -4.91
CA LYS A 83 24.29 -11.22 -4.62
C LYS A 83 25.37 -12.00 -3.85
N GLN A 84 25.05 -13.15 -3.27
CA GLN A 84 26.02 -13.98 -2.54
C GLN A 84 26.73 -15.05 -3.41
N LYS A 85 26.41 -15.17 -4.70
CA LYS A 85 26.94 -16.26 -5.57
C LYS A 85 27.93 -15.80 -6.66
N THR A 86 28.60 -14.66 -6.50
CA THR A 86 29.66 -14.21 -7.44
C THR A 86 30.90 -13.68 -6.71
N THR A 87 31.51 -14.49 -5.85
CA THR A 87 32.90 -14.28 -5.43
C THR A 87 33.59 -15.63 -5.35
N LYS A 88 34.19 -16.04 -6.48
CA LYS A 88 35.36 -16.93 -6.62
C LYS A 88 35.46 -17.36 -8.09
N VAL A 89 36.16 -16.55 -8.87
CA VAL A 89 36.95 -17.06 -9.99
C VAL A 89 38.34 -16.45 -9.85
N SER A 90 39.20 -17.22 -9.20
CA SER A 90 40.65 -17.04 -9.23
C SER A 90 41.10 -17.13 -10.69
N ARG A 91 41.80 -16.11 -11.20
CA ARG A 91 42.49 -16.17 -12.49
C ARG A 91 43.80 -16.95 -12.29
N PRO A 92 44.07 -18.02 -13.06
CA PRO A 92 45.42 -18.54 -13.22
C PRO A 92 46.14 -17.78 -14.34
N ARG A 93 47.46 -17.64 -14.15
CA ARG A 93 48.49 -17.16 -15.05
C ARG A 93 49.03 -18.33 -15.88
N ASP A 94 49.13 -18.18 -17.20
CA ASP A 94 50.20 -18.69 -18.12
C ASP A 94 49.87 -18.27 -19.58
N GLU A 95 50.64 -17.38 -20.20
CA GLU A 95 51.77 -17.57 -21.14
C GLU A 95 51.41 -17.87 -22.61
N GLY A 96 52.01 -17.09 -23.53
CA GLY A 96 52.07 -17.40 -24.96
C GLY A 96 52.17 -16.20 -25.93
N ALA A 97 53.39 -15.94 -26.43
CA ALA A 97 53.79 -15.32 -27.71
C ALA A 97 53.57 -13.79 -27.94
N GLY A 98 54.50 -13.00 -28.47
CA GLY A 98 55.84 -13.24 -29.02
C GLY A 98 56.42 -11.97 -29.68
N ASN A 99 57.74 -11.99 -29.88
CA ASN A 99 58.61 -11.11 -30.74
C ASN A 99 58.86 -9.67 -30.24
N ASP A 100 60.05 -9.07 -30.29
CA ASP A 100 61.27 -9.33 -31.07
C ASP A 100 62.53 -8.75 -30.37
N VAL A 101 63.69 -9.17 -30.87
CA VAL A 101 65.07 -9.13 -30.38
C VAL A 101 65.77 -7.76 -30.54
N GLU A 102 66.59 -7.36 -29.56
CA GLU A 102 68.01 -7.02 -29.82
C GLU A 102 68.86 -6.92 -28.52
N VAL A 103 70.04 -7.52 -28.62
CA VAL A 103 71.08 -7.72 -27.60
C VAL A 103 72.14 -6.64 -27.77
N ILE A 104 72.73 -6.11 -26.69
CA ILE A 104 74.17 -5.92 -26.48
C ILE A 104 74.44 -5.62 -24.99
N ASP A 105 75.57 -6.15 -24.55
CA ASP A 105 76.06 -6.50 -23.22
C ASP A 105 76.85 -5.37 -22.47
N VAL A 106 77.16 -5.68 -21.20
CA VAL A 106 78.20 -5.18 -20.29
C VAL A 106 77.78 -4.21 -19.17
N GLY A 107 77.66 -4.77 -17.95
CA GLY A 107 78.51 -4.36 -16.83
C GLY A 107 77.93 -3.50 -15.69
N GLN A 108 77.71 -4.17 -14.54
CA GLN A 108 78.00 -3.72 -13.16
C GLN A 108 77.05 -2.76 -12.40
N THR A 109 76.43 -3.37 -11.36
CA THR A 109 76.24 -2.90 -9.96
C THR A 109 75.41 -1.64 -9.65
N GLU A 110 74.34 -1.86 -8.88
CA GLU A 110 73.50 -0.87 -8.17
C GLU A 110 74.31 0.18 -7.38
N PRO A 111 73.80 1.42 -7.17
CA PRO A 111 72.87 1.65 -6.05
C PRO A 111 71.70 2.60 -6.38
N THR A 112 70.52 2.16 -5.94
CA THR A 112 69.35 2.90 -5.46
C THR A 112 69.32 4.44 -5.66
N ARG A 113 68.37 4.92 -6.50
CA ARG A 113 67.89 6.32 -6.43
C ARG A 113 66.42 6.34 -6.00
N LYS A 114 66.20 6.57 -4.71
CA LYS A 114 64.90 6.77 -4.06
C LYS A 114 64.20 8.01 -4.63
N ARG A 115 63.00 7.82 -5.21
CA ARG A 115 62.03 8.91 -5.48
C ARG A 115 61.28 9.24 -4.19
N SER A 116 61.14 10.54 -3.90
CA SER A 116 60.67 11.11 -2.62
C SER A 116 59.30 10.62 -2.14
N ASP A 117 59.23 10.19 -0.87
CA ASP A 117 58.05 9.71 -0.13
C ASP A 117 56.90 10.73 0.03
N GLY A 118 57.11 12.00 -0.32
CA GLY A 118 56.13 13.08 -0.08
C GLY A 118 54.84 12.96 -0.89
N ILE A 119 54.90 12.45 -2.12
CA ILE A 119 53.74 12.40 -3.03
C ILE A 119 52.79 11.23 -2.67
N LYS A 120 53.31 10.17 -2.04
CA LYS A 120 52.53 8.97 -1.69
C LYS A 120 51.57 9.23 -0.53
N LYS A 121 52.00 10.02 0.47
CA LYS A 121 51.18 10.35 1.66
C LYS A 121 50.07 11.37 1.37
N VAL A 122 50.30 12.34 0.48
CA VAL A 122 49.25 13.31 0.10
C VAL A 122 48.13 12.62 -0.68
N LYS A 123 48.45 11.64 -1.54
CA LYS A 123 47.45 10.85 -2.28
C LYS A 123 46.73 9.83 -1.39
N GLU A 124 47.39 9.29 -0.36
CA GLU A 124 46.78 8.39 0.62
C GLU A 124 45.82 9.14 1.56
N ASN A 125 46.19 10.34 2.02
CA ASN A 125 45.33 11.17 2.87
C ASN A 125 44.07 11.63 2.12
N LEU A 126 44.17 11.90 0.81
CA LEU A 126 43.01 12.18 -0.05
C LEU A 126 42.10 10.96 -0.24
N ARG A 127 42.65 9.73 -0.19
CA ARG A 127 41.86 8.48 -0.26
C ARG A 127 41.20 8.11 1.06
N ARG A 128 41.72 8.57 2.21
CA ARG A 128 41.19 8.25 3.55
C ARG A 128 40.20 9.29 4.08
N GLY A 129 40.37 10.58 3.74
CA GLY A 129 39.52 11.67 4.27
C GLY A 129 38.17 11.89 3.57
N GLY A 130 37.93 11.29 2.39
CA GLY A 130 36.66 11.47 1.65
C GLY A 130 35.54 10.48 2.05
N GLY A 131 35.87 9.39 2.74
CA GLY A 131 34.92 8.33 3.08
C GLY A 131 34.00 8.66 4.25
N GLU A 132 34.51 9.40 5.24
CA GLU A 132 33.74 9.79 6.44
C GLU A 132 32.65 10.81 6.11
N ALA A 133 32.99 11.86 5.34
CA ALA A 133 32.00 12.81 4.85
C ALA A 133 30.94 12.16 3.91
N CYS A 134 31.34 11.12 3.17
CA CYS A 134 30.42 10.35 2.31
C CYS A 134 29.48 9.46 3.15
N MET A 135 29.97 8.84 4.22
CA MET A 135 29.13 8.08 5.17
C MET A 135 28.19 8.98 5.96
N GLU A 136 28.66 10.13 6.44
CA GLU A 136 27.83 11.11 7.16
C GLU A 136 26.70 11.68 6.27
N ALA A 137 27.00 11.94 4.99
CA ALA A 137 25.98 12.36 4.02
C ALA A 137 24.94 11.25 3.76
N LEU A 138 25.36 9.99 3.74
CA LEU A 138 24.46 8.83 3.59
C LEU A 138 23.56 8.66 4.82
N GLU A 139 24.12 8.82 6.02
CA GLU A 139 23.40 8.75 7.30
C GLU A 139 22.35 9.86 7.41
N LYS A 140 22.72 11.11 7.10
CA LYS A 140 21.77 12.24 7.02
C LYS A 140 20.65 11.99 6.00
N MET A 141 20.96 11.36 4.86
CA MET A 141 19.94 10.98 3.88
C MET A 141 18.99 9.91 4.42
N TRP A 142 19.50 8.90 5.13
CA TRP A 142 18.68 7.86 5.75
C TRP A 142 17.79 8.41 6.87
N SER A 143 18.33 9.23 7.77
CA SER A 143 17.52 9.88 8.82
C SER A 143 16.43 10.75 8.22
N LYS A 144 16.72 11.52 7.16
CA LYS A 144 15.73 12.35 6.47
C LYS A 144 14.65 11.52 5.77
N LYS A 145 15.04 10.37 5.19
CA LYS A 145 14.10 9.42 4.58
C LYS A 145 13.20 8.78 5.62
N GLU A 146 13.75 8.33 6.75
CA GLU A 146 12.98 7.71 7.82
C GLU A 146 11.99 8.71 8.45
N ALA A 147 12.41 9.96 8.64
CA ALA A 147 11.53 11.02 9.11
C ALA A 147 10.38 11.29 8.12
N TYR A 148 10.69 11.34 6.82
CA TYR A 148 9.67 11.51 5.78
C TYR A 148 8.68 10.33 5.73
N ASP A 149 9.19 9.10 5.80
CA ASP A 149 8.36 7.89 5.80
C ASP A 149 7.46 7.87 7.05
N LYS A 150 7.96 8.24 8.24
CA LYS A 150 7.14 8.38 9.46
C LYS A 150 6.04 9.43 9.33
N VAL A 151 6.34 10.60 8.77
CA VAL A 151 5.33 11.66 8.53
C VAL A 151 4.27 11.17 7.55
N LYS A 152 4.69 10.47 6.48
CA LYS A 152 3.77 9.92 5.49
C LYS A 152 2.87 8.84 6.06
N GLU A 153 3.38 7.94 6.89
CA GLU A 153 2.56 6.93 7.57
C GLU A 153 1.59 7.57 8.55
N LYS A 154 2.04 8.53 9.39
CA LYS A 154 1.13 9.28 10.27
C LYS A 154 0.03 9.99 9.50
N ALA A 155 0.34 10.63 8.38
CA ALA A 155 -0.67 11.29 7.55
C ALA A 155 -1.71 10.31 6.95
N LYS A 156 -1.33 9.06 6.68
CA LYS A 156 -2.28 8.02 6.26
C LYS A 156 -3.15 7.57 7.41
N GLU A 157 -2.56 7.39 8.59
CA GLU A 157 -3.27 6.99 9.79
C GLU A 157 -4.26 8.06 10.24
N ASP A 158 -3.85 9.33 10.24
CA ASP A 158 -4.73 10.48 10.52
C ASP A 158 -5.90 10.54 9.53
N ARG A 159 -5.64 10.29 8.23
CA ARG A 159 -6.70 10.23 7.22
C ARG A 159 -7.66 9.06 7.45
N PHE A 160 -7.13 7.91 7.86
CA PHE A 160 -7.94 6.75 8.18
C PHE A 160 -8.82 7.00 9.41
N LEU A 161 -8.25 7.54 10.49
CA LEU A 161 -8.97 7.95 11.69
C LEU A 161 -10.06 8.98 11.37
N ALA A 162 -9.76 9.99 10.57
CA ALA A 162 -10.76 10.97 10.14
C ALA A 162 -11.90 10.34 9.33
N THR A 163 -11.62 9.31 8.51
CA THR A 163 -12.66 8.60 7.76
C THR A 163 -13.56 7.78 8.70
N LEU A 164 -12.97 7.09 9.69
CA LEU A 164 -13.73 6.35 10.70
C LEU A 164 -14.59 7.26 11.59
N GLU A 165 -14.09 8.46 11.90
CA GLU A 165 -14.85 9.47 12.66
C GLU A 165 -16.10 9.91 11.88
N ILE A 166 -15.95 10.18 10.57
CA ILE A 166 -17.08 10.55 9.69
C ILE A 166 -18.09 9.40 9.60
N GLU A 167 -17.62 8.15 9.45
CA GLU A 167 -18.50 6.98 9.38
C GLU A 167 -19.28 6.77 10.68
N LYS A 168 -18.62 6.91 11.84
CA LYS A 168 -19.28 6.85 13.15
C LYS A 168 -20.33 7.95 13.31
N ALA A 169 -19.99 9.19 12.94
CA ALA A 169 -20.93 10.31 13.00
C ALA A 169 -22.14 10.11 12.07
N MET A 170 -21.91 9.54 10.88
CA MET A 170 -22.97 9.21 9.93
C MET A 170 -23.90 8.13 10.50
N LEU A 171 -23.35 7.05 11.06
CA LEU A 171 -24.13 6.00 11.73
C LEU A 171 -24.92 6.53 12.92
N GLU A 172 -24.37 7.47 13.69
CA GLU A 172 -25.09 8.09 14.80
C GLU A 172 -26.25 8.98 14.31
N LEU A 173 -26.03 9.75 13.24
CA LEU A 173 -27.10 10.52 12.60
C LEU A 173 -28.19 9.65 11.99
N GLU A 174 -27.87 8.43 11.55
CA GLU A 174 -28.84 7.47 11.00
C GLU A 174 -29.66 6.77 12.10
N LYS A 175 -29.09 6.52 13.27
CA LYS A 175 -29.82 5.92 14.41
C LYS A 175 -30.86 6.85 15.02
N LYS A 176 -30.54 8.15 15.13
CA LYS A 176 -31.43 9.17 15.72
C LYS A 176 -32.82 9.27 15.07
N PRO A 177 -32.99 9.30 13.73
CA PRO A 177 -34.31 9.33 13.11
C PRO A 177 -35.08 8.04 13.32
N VAL A 178 -34.42 6.87 13.28
CA VAL A 178 -35.07 5.57 13.52
C VAL A 178 -35.62 5.49 14.94
N GLU A 179 -34.83 5.89 15.94
CA GLU A 179 -35.29 5.95 17.34
C GLU A 179 -36.41 6.97 17.54
N ASN A 180 -36.33 8.14 16.89
CA ASN A 180 -37.38 9.14 16.96
C ASN A 180 -38.67 8.70 16.26
N GLU A 181 -38.57 7.98 15.14
CA GLU A 181 -39.72 7.41 14.43
C GLU A 181 -40.39 6.30 15.24
N ALA A 182 -39.60 5.43 15.88
CA ALA A 182 -40.10 4.41 16.81
C ALA A 182 -40.85 5.04 18.01
N LYS A 183 -40.28 6.08 18.63
CA LYS A 183 -40.95 6.80 19.72
C LYS A 183 -42.23 7.49 19.27
N LYS A 184 -42.26 8.03 18.05
CA LYS A 184 -43.46 8.66 17.48
C LYS A 184 -44.55 7.63 17.20
N SER A 185 -44.20 6.51 16.56
CA SER A 185 -45.18 5.45 16.28
C SER A 185 -45.72 4.81 17.56
N GLU A 186 -44.88 4.64 18.59
CA GLU A 186 -45.33 4.19 19.91
C GLU A 186 -46.28 5.22 20.56
N ALA A 187 -45.94 6.51 20.50
CA ALA A 187 -46.80 7.57 21.03
C ALA A 187 -48.15 7.66 20.30
N ASP A 188 -48.18 7.42 19.00
CA ASP A 188 -49.42 7.43 18.21
C ASP A 188 -50.27 6.18 18.48
N LEU A 189 -49.66 4.99 18.57
CA LEU A 189 -50.34 3.78 19.04
C LEU A 189 -50.93 3.95 20.46
N MET A 190 -50.23 4.67 21.34
CA MET A 190 -50.72 5.00 22.66
C MET A 190 -51.93 5.94 22.64
N LYS A 191 -51.99 6.89 21.70
CA LYS A 191 -53.16 7.77 21.52
C LYS A 191 -54.34 7.00 20.96
N GLU A 192 -54.15 6.27 19.87
CA GLU A 192 -55.19 5.43 19.26
C GLU A 192 -55.73 4.40 20.26
N GLY A 193 -54.85 3.79 21.06
CA GLY A 193 -55.24 2.86 22.11
C GLY A 193 -56.13 3.51 23.18
N LYS A 194 -55.82 4.76 23.59
CA LYS A 194 -56.66 5.53 24.52
C LYS A 194 -58.02 5.87 23.93
N GLU A 195 -58.06 6.25 22.65
CA GLU A 195 -59.32 6.52 21.95
C GLU A 195 -60.23 5.28 21.91
N ILE A 196 -59.67 4.11 21.62
CA ILE A 196 -60.41 2.83 21.64
C ILE A 196 -60.85 2.45 23.06
N MET A 197 -60.00 2.69 24.07
CA MET A 197 -60.33 2.39 25.48
C MET A 197 -61.47 3.27 26.02
N LEU A 198 -61.57 4.51 25.54
CA LEU A 198 -62.54 5.51 26.00
C LEU A 198 -63.75 5.67 25.08
N ALA A 199 -63.90 4.83 24.05
CA ALA A 199 -65.01 4.89 23.12
C ALA A 199 -66.36 4.67 23.83
N ASP A 200 -67.34 5.54 23.58
CA ASP A 200 -68.69 5.43 24.15
C ASP A 200 -69.47 4.30 23.46
N MET A 201 -69.78 3.26 24.22
CA MET A 201 -70.42 2.02 23.76
C MET A 201 -71.95 2.11 23.63
N THR A 202 -72.57 3.19 24.11
CA THR A 202 -74.03 3.28 24.24
C THR A 202 -74.76 3.48 22.91
N SER A 203 -74.11 4.12 21.92
CA SER A 203 -74.70 4.40 20.60
C SER A 203 -74.28 3.42 19.49
N LEU A 204 -73.46 2.41 19.78
CA LEU A 204 -72.91 1.49 18.78
C LEU A 204 -73.80 0.25 18.56
N ASN A 205 -73.77 -0.26 17.33
CA ASN A 205 -74.46 -1.50 16.99
C ASN A 205 -73.75 -2.72 17.66
N PRO A 206 -74.42 -3.88 17.78
CA PRO A 206 -73.84 -5.05 18.46
C PRO A 206 -72.49 -5.50 17.87
N MET A 207 -72.36 -5.50 16.54
CA MET A 207 -71.12 -5.94 15.86
C MET A 207 -69.94 -5.00 16.12
N GLN A 208 -70.19 -3.69 16.20
CA GLN A 208 -69.18 -2.69 16.52
C GLN A 208 -68.75 -2.77 17.99
N ARG A 209 -69.68 -3.05 18.91
CA ARG A 209 -69.36 -3.26 20.32
C ARG A 209 -68.43 -4.46 20.52
N ASP A 210 -68.76 -5.60 19.92
CA ASP A 210 -67.90 -6.78 20.00
C ASP A 210 -66.48 -6.51 19.48
N TRP A 211 -66.36 -5.73 18.39
CA TRP A 211 -65.06 -5.33 17.85
C TRP A 211 -64.26 -4.45 18.83
N ILE A 212 -64.89 -3.44 19.44
CA ILE A 212 -64.24 -2.56 20.42
C ILE A 212 -63.78 -3.36 21.63
N GLU A 213 -64.62 -4.25 22.17
CA GLU A 213 -64.24 -5.09 23.32
C GLU A 213 -63.03 -5.99 23.04
N ILE A 214 -62.97 -6.59 21.84
CA ILE A 214 -61.81 -7.39 21.41
C ILE A 214 -60.55 -6.51 21.34
N MET A 215 -60.66 -5.31 20.79
CA MET A 215 -59.53 -4.39 20.67
C MET A 215 -59.05 -3.88 22.04
N GLN A 216 -59.97 -3.53 22.95
CA GLN A 216 -59.64 -3.15 24.33
C GLN A 216 -58.88 -4.26 25.07
N LYS A 217 -59.35 -5.51 24.97
CA LYS A 217 -58.66 -6.68 25.55
C LYS A 217 -57.24 -6.85 24.98
N LYS A 218 -57.07 -6.68 23.66
CA LYS A 218 -55.75 -6.75 23.01
C LYS A 218 -54.80 -5.63 23.47
N ILE A 219 -55.32 -4.42 23.67
CA ILE A 219 -54.54 -3.27 24.17
C ILE A 219 -54.09 -3.54 25.61
N LEU A 220 -54.99 -4.03 26.48
CA LEU A 220 -54.65 -4.38 27.87
C LEU A 220 -53.59 -5.49 27.93
N ALA A 221 -53.70 -6.53 27.10
CA ALA A 221 -52.69 -7.59 27.04
C ALA A 221 -51.31 -7.06 26.63
N ARG A 222 -51.25 -6.21 25.60
CA ARG A 222 -50.00 -5.58 25.15
C ARG A 222 -49.34 -4.72 26.25
N HIS A 223 -50.13 -4.02 27.06
CA HIS A 223 -49.62 -3.24 28.19
C HIS A 223 -49.22 -4.08 29.41
N ALA A 224 -49.74 -5.30 29.54
CA ALA A 224 -49.36 -6.22 30.61
C ALA A 224 -48.04 -6.97 30.28
N GLU A 225 -47.70 -7.10 29.00
CA GLU A 225 -46.49 -7.77 28.52
C GLU A 225 -45.25 -6.86 28.40
N ASN A 226 -45.46 -5.54 28.26
CA ASN A 226 -44.41 -4.51 28.22
C ASN A 226 -44.05 -4.00 29.61
#